data_AF-A0A183PN24-F1
#
_entry.id   AF-A0A183PN24-F1
#
_cell.length_a   1.000
_cell.length_b   1.000
_cell.length_c   1.000
_cell.angle_alpha   90.00
_cell.angle_beta   90.00
_cell.angle_gamma   90.00
#
_symmetry.space_group_name_H-M   'P 1'
#
loop_
_entity.id
_entity.type
_entity.pdbx_description
1 polymer ?
#
loop_
_entity_poly.entity_id
_entity_poly.type
_entity_poly.pdbx_seq_one_letter_code
_entity_poly.pdbx_strand_id
1 'polypeptide(L)'
;NLYEATWINNSSNQANIQFRSESDNNSFLPIALEALEDRLNIAIRLFEHKEQQISQVVTPFLRSYLGLLKSVVNHPSENLLSPGGGRRSRNRNSSTSLDSTNPLLLNSTTSPGHLEINEIRSFFVKRLLFACIDKMKCLPIRDNQGDDDESEYEEYRHELRTLFGNITQLDQRFVLDTIHQMVRHSHHLLNSNGMEKSSFPLEHVQQIDVTLNLFYLFGEICKTSKNDHFCQSFPQHETMVSIMSILCSDSFSRLPHETLQLQYFEIMVRYERYFSLVPEHLLNVMVRLLYFSCYLPRLTLLFNAV
;
A
#
# COMPACT_ATOMS: atom_id res chain seq x y z
N ASN A 1 -53.22 -14.49 27.19
CA ASN A 1 -53.78 -14.37 28.55
C ASN A 1 -54.04 -15.74 29.14
N LEU A 2 -53.01 -16.35 29.72
CA LEU A 2 -53.13 -17.44 30.69
C LEU A 2 -51.99 -17.29 31.71
N TYR A 3 -52.42 -17.04 32.94
CA TYR A 3 -51.76 -17.24 34.24
C TYR A 3 -50.53 -16.42 34.63
N GLU A 4 -50.81 -15.51 35.55
CA GLU A 4 -49.95 -14.89 36.54
C GLU A 4 -49.77 -15.83 37.74
N ALA A 5 -48.54 -16.02 38.22
CA ALA A 5 -48.27 -16.34 39.63
C ALA A 5 -46.78 -16.17 40.01
N THR A 6 -46.58 -15.27 40.98
CA THR A 6 -45.68 -15.39 42.15
C THR A 6 -44.15 -15.25 42.01
N TRP A 7 -43.73 -14.03 42.33
CA TRP A 7 -42.54 -13.61 43.10
C TRP A 7 -41.84 -14.67 43.95
N ILE A 8 -40.55 -14.89 43.69
CA ILE A 8 -39.54 -15.17 44.73
C ILE A 8 -38.30 -14.30 44.46
N ASN A 9 -38.02 -13.45 45.44
CA ASN A 9 -36.85 -12.62 45.56
C ASN A 9 -35.61 -13.52 45.80
N ASN A 10 -34.57 -13.40 44.99
CA ASN A 10 -33.24 -13.86 45.37
C ASN A 10 -32.19 -12.85 44.91
N SER A 11 -31.68 -12.14 45.92
CA SER A 11 -30.53 -11.26 45.88
C SER A 11 -29.30 -11.94 45.26
N SER A 12 -28.42 -11.10 44.73
CA SER A 12 -26.98 -11.35 44.53
C SER A 12 -26.62 -12.15 43.27
N ASN A 13 -26.44 -11.42 42.17
CA ASN A 13 -25.21 -11.48 41.38
C ASN A 13 -25.22 -10.33 40.35
N GLN A 14 -24.85 -9.14 40.81
CA GLN A 14 -24.08 -8.26 39.95
C GLN A 14 -22.76 -8.98 39.66
N ALA A 15 -22.78 -9.87 38.66
CA ALA A 15 -21.58 -10.30 37.98
C ALA A 15 -21.11 -9.11 37.16
N ASN A 16 -20.39 -8.25 37.88
CA ASN A 16 -19.43 -7.27 37.45
C ASN A 16 -18.84 -7.70 36.09
N ILE A 17 -19.39 -7.17 34.98
CA ILE A 17 -18.71 -7.15 33.68
C ILE A 17 -17.64 -6.08 33.83
N GLN A 18 -16.64 -6.40 34.63
CA GLN A 18 -15.49 -5.58 34.90
C GLN A 18 -14.59 -5.78 33.70
N PHE A 19 -14.57 -4.75 32.85
CA PHE A 19 -13.49 -4.37 31.94
C PHE A 19 -12.31 -5.35 31.96
N ARG A 20 -12.33 -6.31 31.04
CA ARG A 20 -11.21 -7.21 30.82
C ARG A 20 -10.10 -6.37 30.17
N SER A 21 -9.01 -6.25 30.91
CA SER A 21 -7.90 -5.33 30.67
C SER A 21 -7.23 -5.58 29.31
N GLU A 22 -6.81 -4.48 28.66
CA GLU A 22 -5.97 -4.48 27.46
C GLU A 22 -4.68 -5.31 27.59
N SER A 23 -4.27 -5.66 28.82
CA SER A 23 -3.13 -6.52 29.13
C SER A 23 -3.27 -7.95 28.60
N ASP A 24 -4.46 -8.52 28.60
CA ASP A 24 -4.66 -9.95 28.26
C ASP A 24 -4.61 -10.16 26.74
N ASN A 25 -5.06 -9.16 25.96
CA ASN A 25 -5.04 -9.20 24.50
C ASN A 25 -3.62 -9.29 23.93
N ASN A 26 -2.65 -8.65 24.59
CA ASN A 26 -1.25 -8.66 24.15
C ASN A 26 -0.57 -10.03 24.32
N SER A 27 -1.01 -10.85 25.28
CA SER A 27 -0.49 -12.23 25.43
C SER A 27 -1.11 -13.25 24.47
N PHE A 28 -2.36 -13.01 24.02
CA PHE A 28 -3.08 -13.94 23.15
C PHE A 28 -2.74 -13.75 21.66
N LEU A 29 -2.44 -12.52 21.26
CA LEU A 29 -2.19 -12.16 19.86
C LEU A 29 -1.01 -12.93 19.22
N PRO A 30 0.16 -13.11 19.88
CA PRO A 30 1.25 -13.91 19.31
C PRO A 30 0.87 -15.38 19.09
N ILE A 31 0.16 -15.99 20.05
CA ILE A 31 -0.29 -17.38 20.00
C ILE A 31 -1.31 -17.58 18.87
N ALA A 32 -2.24 -16.63 18.71
CA ALA A 32 -3.21 -16.65 17.63
C ALA A 32 -2.54 -16.54 16.25
N LEU A 33 -1.53 -15.68 16.11
CA LEU A 33 -0.79 -15.54 14.86
C LEU A 33 -0.03 -16.82 14.50
N GLU A 34 0.63 -17.44 15.47
CA GLU A 34 1.35 -18.72 15.26
C GLU A 34 0.38 -19.83 14.81
N ALA A 35 -0.78 -19.95 15.45
CA ALA A 35 -1.80 -20.93 15.04
C ALA A 35 -2.42 -20.65 13.65
N LEU A 36 -2.41 -19.39 13.19
CA LEU A 36 -2.89 -19.00 11.86
C LEU A 36 -1.85 -19.25 10.77
N GLU A 37 -0.55 -19.19 11.09
CA GLU A 37 0.55 -19.40 10.13
C GLU A 37 0.50 -20.81 9.50
N ASP A 38 0.08 -21.83 10.25
CA ASP A 38 -0.12 -23.20 9.74
C ASP A 38 -1.14 -23.26 8.58
N ARG A 39 -2.16 -22.40 8.63
CA ARG A 39 -3.24 -22.36 7.63
C ARG A 39 -2.96 -21.36 6.50
N LEU A 40 -2.05 -20.41 6.74
CA LEU A 40 -1.75 -19.32 5.82
C LEU A 40 -1.14 -19.82 4.50
N ASN A 41 -0.29 -20.84 4.56
CA ASN A 41 0.27 -21.47 3.37
C ASN A 41 -0.80 -22.03 2.42
N ILE A 42 -1.84 -22.65 2.99
CA ILE A 42 -2.97 -23.20 2.23
C ILE A 42 -3.80 -22.06 1.67
N ALA A 43 -4.10 -21.04 2.48
CA ALA A 43 -4.85 -19.86 2.04
C ALA A 43 -4.17 -19.14 0.86
N ILE A 44 -2.85 -18.95 0.91
CA ILE A 44 -2.12 -18.32 -0.20
C ILE A 44 -2.14 -19.21 -1.45
N ARG A 45 -2.00 -20.53 -1.30
CA ARG A 45 -2.07 -21.45 -2.45
C ARG A 45 -3.46 -21.44 -3.11
N LEU A 46 -4.53 -21.32 -2.31
CA LEU A 46 -5.90 -21.15 -2.83
C LEU A 46 -6.08 -19.77 -3.48
N PHE A 47 -5.44 -18.74 -2.94
CA PHE A 47 -5.45 -17.40 -3.52
C PHE A 47 -4.71 -17.33 -4.86
N GLU A 48 -3.61 -18.07 -5.00
CA GLU A 48 -2.84 -18.22 -6.26
C GLU A 48 -3.59 -19.05 -7.34
N HIS A 49 -4.73 -19.66 -7.00
CA HIS A 49 -5.47 -20.49 -7.96
C HIS A 49 -5.98 -19.66 -9.14
N LYS A 50 -6.03 -20.22 -10.36
CA LYS A 50 -6.41 -19.48 -11.58
C LYS A 50 -7.85 -18.93 -11.51
N GLU A 51 -8.77 -19.74 -10.99
CA GLU A 51 -10.18 -19.37 -10.87
C GLU A 51 -10.40 -18.28 -9.81
N GLN A 52 -11.06 -17.19 -10.22
CA GLN A 52 -11.37 -16.04 -9.38
C GLN A 52 -12.18 -16.43 -8.13
N GLN A 53 -13.19 -17.29 -8.29
CA GLN A 53 -14.07 -17.72 -7.21
C GLN A 53 -13.29 -18.41 -6.07
N ILE A 54 -12.28 -19.23 -6.40
CA ILE A 54 -11.44 -19.90 -5.39
C ILE A 54 -10.61 -18.87 -4.62
N SER A 55 -10.02 -17.89 -5.31
CA SER A 55 -9.26 -16.83 -4.66
C SER A 55 -10.13 -15.94 -3.76
N GLN A 56 -11.36 -15.62 -4.19
CA GLN A 56 -12.29 -14.79 -3.41
C GLN A 56 -12.70 -15.43 -2.09
N VAL A 57 -12.88 -16.75 -2.04
CA VAL A 57 -13.25 -17.48 -0.82
C VAL A 57 -12.23 -17.26 0.30
N VAL A 58 -10.95 -17.11 -0.03
CA VAL A 58 -9.87 -16.93 0.96
C VAL A 58 -9.48 -15.46 1.20
N THR A 59 -9.93 -14.53 0.35
CA THR A 59 -9.65 -13.09 0.48
C THR A 59 -10.03 -12.51 1.86
N PRO A 60 -11.23 -12.79 2.43
CA PRO A 60 -11.60 -12.26 3.76
C PRO A 60 -10.67 -12.74 4.87
N PHE A 61 -10.20 -13.98 4.79
CA PHE A 61 -9.24 -14.55 5.74
C PHE A 61 -7.89 -13.82 5.64
N LEU A 62 -7.36 -13.64 4.42
CA LEU A 62 -6.09 -12.95 4.19
C LEU A 62 -6.16 -11.48 4.65
N ARG A 63 -7.27 -10.79 4.36
CA ARG A 63 -7.53 -9.42 4.80
C ARG A 63 -7.55 -9.32 6.32
N SER A 64 -8.21 -10.27 7.00
CA SER A 64 -8.25 -10.33 8.46
C SER A 64 -6.86 -10.55 9.04
N TYR A 65 -6.09 -11.51 8.49
CA TYR A 65 -4.70 -11.76 8.90
C TYR A 65 -3.81 -10.52 8.77
N LEU A 66 -3.86 -9.82 7.62
CA LEU A 66 -3.10 -8.58 7.44
C LEU A 66 -3.55 -7.49 8.42
N GLY A 67 -4.85 -7.43 8.73
CA GLY A 67 -5.39 -6.53 9.77
C GLY A 67 -4.80 -6.79 11.15
N LEU A 68 -4.73 -8.07 11.56
CA LEU A 68 -4.06 -8.46 12.81
C LEU A 68 -2.55 -8.15 12.77
N LEU A 69 -1.88 -8.41 11.65
CA LEU A 69 -0.45 -8.13 11.53
C LEU A 69 -0.18 -6.63 11.64
N LYS A 70 -1.04 -5.78 11.07
CA LYS A 70 -0.95 -4.32 11.20
C LYS A 70 -1.15 -3.85 12.62
N SER A 71 -2.05 -4.46 13.41
CA SER A 71 -2.22 -4.06 14.81
C SER A 71 -0.98 -4.38 15.64
N VAL A 72 -0.30 -5.50 15.38
CA VAL A 72 0.99 -5.81 16.03
C VAL A 72 2.04 -4.75 15.70
N VAL A 73 2.16 -4.36 14.43
CA VAL A 73 3.18 -3.42 13.96
C VAL A 73 2.88 -1.98 14.40
N ASN A 74 1.61 -1.58 14.42
CA ASN A 74 1.17 -0.22 14.72
C ASN A 74 0.83 0.04 16.19
N HIS A 75 0.96 -0.95 17.09
CA HIS A 75 0.92 -0.75 18.55
C HIS A 75 2.33 -0.81 19.17
N PRO A 76 3.23 0.15 18.87
CA PRO A 76 4.39 0.37 19.72
C PRO A 76 3.89 1.09 20.98
N SER A 77 3.60 0.33 22.04
CA SER A 77 3.61 0.79 23.44
C SER A 77 3.34 2.31 23.65
N GLU A 78 2.12 2.80 23.41
CA GLU A 78 1.70 4.09 23.97
C GLU A 78 1.53 3.92 25.47
N ASN A 79 2.64 3.93 26.21
CA ASN A 79 2.72 4.25 27.63
C ASN A 79 4.19 4.29 28.01
N LEU A 80 4.78 5.47 27.88
CA LEU A 80 5.71 6.08 28.84
C LEU A 80 6.18 7.40 28.22
N LEU A 81 5.55 8.49 28.67
CA LEU A 81 6.04 9.87 28.83
C LEU A 81 4.90 10.87 28.56
N SER A 82 4.03 11.02 29.57
CA SER A 82 3.50 12.36 29.85
C SER A 82 4.65 13.22 30.39
N PRO A 83 4.71 14.50 29.99
CA PRO A 83 4.59 15.55 31.01
C PRO A 83 3.58 16.59 30.51
N GLY A 84 2.49 16.83 31.23
CA GLY A 84 2.56 17.71 32.39
C GLY A 84 2.57 19.17 31.91
N GLY A 85 1.40 19.79 31.82
CA GLY A 85 1.27 21.22 31.55
C GLY A 85 1.94 22.06 32.65
N GLY A 86 2.72 23.06 32.25
CA GLY A 86 3.39 23.95 33.19
C GLY A 86 4.21 25.07 32.53
N ARG A 87 3.54 26.18 32.24
CA ARG A 87 3.99 27.60 32.33
C ARG A 87 5.43 28.00 31.94
N ARG A 88 5.47 28.98 31.02
CA ARG A 88 6.53 29.97 30.75
C ARG A 88 7.48 30.25 31.93
N SER A 89 8.79 30.20 31.69
CA SER A 89 9.73 31.21 32.19
C SER A 89 10.99 31.26 31.33
N ARG A 90 11.40 32.47 30.95
CA ARG A 90 12.67 32.81 30.31
C ARG A 90 13.79 32.68 31.35
N ASN A 91 14.95 32.11 30.99
CA ASN A 91 16.21 32.74 31.40
C ASN A 91 17.38 32.36 30.48
N ARG A 92 18.30 33.33 30.37
CA ARG A 92 19.52 33.44 29.56
C ARG A 92 20.75 33.10 30.41
N ASN A 93 21.84 32.72 29.73
CA ASN A 93 23.25 32.63 30.19
C ASN A 93 23.52 31.38 31.07
N SER A 94 24.64 30.65 31.05
CA SER A 94 26.03 30.88 30.60
C SER A 94 26.80 29.54 30.49
N SER A 95 27.98 29.64 29.88
CA SER A 95 29.05 28.69 29.51
C SER A 95 29.69 27.79 30.60
N THR A 96 30.59 26.89 30.12
CA THR A 96 31.58 26.01 30.80
C THR A 96 31.06 24.59 31.11
N SER A 97 31.76 23.45 31.00
CA SER A 97 33.18 23.11 30.85
C SER A 97 33.34 21.69 30.26
N LEU A 98 34.59 21.36 29.91
CA LEU A 98 35.07 20.07 29.41
C LEU A 98 35.09 18.95 30.48
N ASP A 99 35.05 17.72 29.95
CA ASP A 99 35.72 16.49 30.38
C ASP A 99 35.16 15.66 31.55
N SER A 100 34.73 14.42 31.26
CA SER A 100 35.39 13.19 31.73
C SER A 100 34.51 11.96 31.54
N THR A 101 35.06 11.03 30.76
CA THR A 101 34.94 9.56 30.82
C THR A 101 34.10 8.94 31.94
N ASN A 102 33.15 8.09 31.56
CA ASN A 102 33.08 6.73 32.09
C ASN A 102 32.50 5.76 31.05
N PRO A 103 33.09 4.56 30.91
CA PRO A 103 32.55 3.48 30.08
C PRO A 103 31.34 2.89 30.82
N LEU A 104 30.45 2.16 30.13
CA LEU A 104 29.77 0.95 30.62
C LEU A 104 28.66 0.52 29.65
N LEU A 105 28.79 -0.75 29.24
CA LEU A 105 27.72 -1.72 29.00
C LEU A 105 26.80 -1.46 27.80
N LEU A 106 27.17 -2.11 26.67
CA LEU A 106 26.18 -2.78 25.82
C LEU A 106 25.35 -3.70 26.71
N ASN A 107 24.18 -3.23 27.13
CA ASN A 107 23.11 -4.10 27.58
C ASN A 107 22.11 -4.13 26.45
N SER A 108 22.26 -5.10 25.55
CA SER A 108 21.18 -5.57 24.69
C SER A 108 20.13 -6.24 25.58
N THR A 109 19.38 -5.43 26.32
CA THR A 109 18.13 -5.85 26.94
C THR A 109 17.11 -5.88 25.82
N THR A 110 17.03 -7.04 25.14
CA THR A 110 15.82 -7.44 24.43
C THR A 110 14.67 -7.35 25.41
N SER A 111 13.86 -6.30 25.28
CA SER A 111 12.60 -6.19 26.00
C SER A 111 11.71 -7.36 25.54
N PRO A 112 11.12 -8.14 26.45
CA PRO A 112 10.16 -9.17 26.10
C PRO A 112 8.86 -8.47 25.74
N GLY A 113 8.64 -8.21 24.45
CA GLY A 113 7.45 -7.51 23.96
C GLY A 113 7.59 -6.84 22.59
N HIS A 114 8.76 -6.86 21.97
CA HIS A 114 8.94 -6.36 20.60
C HIS A 114 8.58 -7.46 19.58
N LEU A 115 7.32 -7.51 19.12
CA LEU A 115 6.95 -8.33 17.97
C LEU A 115 7.35 -7.60 16.68
N GLU A 116 8.63 -7.67 16.32
CA GLU A 116 9.04 -7.45 14.93
C GLU A 116 8.28 -8.42 14.00
N ILE A 117 8.03 -8.00 12.76
CA ILE A 117 7.57 -8.94 11.73
C ILE A 117 8.66 -10.02 11.62
N ASN A 118 8.38 -11.20 12.17
CA ASN A 118 9.26 -12.35 12.07
C ASN A 118 9.54 -12.65 10.57
N GLU A 119 10.69 -13.24 10.26
CA GLU A 119 11.11 -13.59 8.90
C GLU A 119 10.02 -14.39 8.15
N ILE A 120 9.36 -15.30 8.87
CA ILE A 120 8.23 -16.09 8.37
C ILE A 120 7.07 -15.20 7.91
N ARG A 121 6.68 -14.23 8.74
CA ARG A 121 5.59 -13.28 8.42
C ARG A 121 5.97 -12.33 7.29
N SER A 122 7.23 -11.89 7.26
CA SER A 122 7.76 -11.09 6.15
C SER A 122 7.70 -11.88 4.84
N PHE A 123 8.13 -13.15 4.86
CA PHE A 123 8.04 -14.03 3.71
C PHE A 123 6.59 -14.18 3.22
N PHE A 124 5.64 -14.36 4.13
CA PHE A 124 4.21 -14.45 3.78
C PHE A 124 3.68 -13.19 3.12
N VAL A 125 3.95 -12.02 3.68
CA VAL A 125 3.53 -10.73 3.12
C VAL A 125 4.11 -10.54 1.71
N LYS A 126 5.39 -10.87 1.51
CA LYS A 126 6.05 -10.78 0.21
C LYS A 126 5.43 -11.73 -0.81
N ARG A 127 5.18 -12.99 -0.43
CA ARG A 127 4.53 -13.97 -1.31
C ARG A 127 3.11 -13.53 -1.69
N LEU A 128 2.35 -13.02 -0.72
CA LEU A 128 1.01 -12.51 -0.96
C LEU A 128 1.02 -11.29 -1.89
N LEU A 129 2.02 -10.41 -1.79
CA LEU A 129 2.19 -9.31 -2.74
C LEU A 129 2.32 -9.84 -4.16
N PHE A 130 3.21 -10.79 -4.41
CA PHE A 130 3.41 -11.34 -5.75
C PHE A 130 2.15 -12.04 -6.28
N ALA A 131 1.45 -12.80 -5.44
CA ALA A 131 0.17 -13.40 -5.82
C ALA A 131 -0.89 -12.34 -6.15
N CYS A 132 -0.96 -11.25 -5.37
CA CYS A 132 -1.87 -10.14 -5.62
C CYS A 132 -1.55 -9.43 -6.95
N ILE A 133 -0.26 -9.20 -7.24
CA ILE A 133 0.20 -8.60 -8.48
C ILE A 133 -0.18 -9.49 -9.68
N ASP A 134 0.03 -10.80 -9.57
CA ASP A 134 -0.33 -11.75 -10.63
C ASP A 134 -1.84 -11.74 -10.90
N LYS A 135 -2.64 -11.75 -9.83
CA LYS A 135 -4.10 -11.60 -9.94
C LYS A 135 -4.52 -10.30 -10.60
N MET A 136 -3.85 -9.19 -10.31
CA MET A 136 -4.14 -7.90 -10.94
C MET A 136 -3.77 -7.87 -12.43
N LYS A 137 -2.72 -8.60 -12.87
CA LYS A 137 -2.34 -8.70 -14.29
C LYS A 137 -3.36 -9.45 -15.14
N CYS A 138 -3.97 -10.50 -14.59
CA CYS A 138 -4.92 -11.34 -15.32
C CYS A 138 -6.26 -10.65 -15.59
N LEU A 139 -6.48 -9.46 -15.04
CA LEU A 139 -7.73 -8.73 -15.23
C LEU A 139 -7.76 -8.10 -16.63
N PRO A 140 -8.93 -8.08 -17.28
CA PRO A 140 -9.07 -7.44 -18.57
C PRO A 140 -8.75 -5.95 -18.43
N ILE A 141 -8.09 -5.39 -19.45
CA ILE A 141 -7.98 -3.94 -19.59
C ILE A 141 -9.38 -3.45 -19.94
N ARG A 142 -9.83 -2.34 -19.33
CA ARG A 142 -11.14 -1.78 -19.62
C ARG A 142 -11.22 -1.40 -21.10
N ASP A 143 -11.93 -2.23 -21.86
CA ASP A 143 -12.43 -1.93 -23.19
C ASP A 143 -13.93 -1.66 -23.04
N ASN A 144 -14.47 -0.63 -23.69
CA ASN A 144 -15.86 -0.14 -23.50
C ASN A 144 -16.96 -1.13 -23.98
N GLN A 145 -16.83 -2.44 -23.83
CA GLN A 145 -17.77 -3.43 -24.35
C GLN A 145 -18.24 -4.43 -23.29
N GLY A 146 -19.35 -4.11 -22.61
CA GLY A 146 -20.21 -5.05 -21.89
C GLY A 146 -20.54 -4.63 -20.45
N ASP A 147 -21.83 -4.60 -20.09
CA ASP A 147 -22.28 -4.09 -18.78
C ASP A 147 -22.49 -5.18 -17.70
N ASP A 148 -22.67 -6.47 -18.07
CA ASP A 148 -23.08 -7.51 -17.12
C ASP A 148 -21.93 -8.13 -16.31
N ASP A 149 -20.74 -8.31 -16.90
CA ASP A 149 -19.56 -8.87 -16.20
C ASP A 149 -18.69 -7.78 -15.51
N GLU A 150 -18.89 -6.50 -15.84
CA GLU A 150 -18.07 -5.40 -15.30
C GLU A 150 -18.21 -5.22 -13.79
N SER A 151 -19.40 -5.48 -13.24
CA SER A 151 -19.63 -5.32 -11.80
C SER A 151 -18.82 -6.34 -10.97
N GLU A 152 -18.71 -7.59 -11.43
CA GLU A 152 -17.97 -8.63 -10.70
C GLU A 152 -16.46 -8.36 -10.73
N TYR A 153 -15.93 -7.98 -11.89
CA TYR A 153 -14.52 -7.63 -12.02
C TYR A 153 -14.16 -6.38 -11.21
N GLU A 154 -15.05 -5.38 -11.14
CA GLU A 154 -14.76 -4.18 -10.37
C GLU A 154 -14.77 -4.43 -8.86
N GLU A 155 -15.70 -5.26 -8.36
CA GLU A 155 -15.69 -5.70 -6.97
C GLU A 155 -14.39 -6.45 -6.64
N TYR A 156 -13.98 -7.40 -7.49
CA TYR A 156 -12.75 -8.15 -7.28
C TYR A 156 -11.48 -7.26 -7.37
N ARG A 157 -11.45 -6.28 -8.28
CA ARG A 157 -10.39 -5.26 -8.32
C ARG A 157 -10.33 -4.47 -7.02
N HIS A 158 -11.48 -4.07 -6.49
CA HIS A 158 -11.54 -3.36 -5.20
C HIS A 158 -10.96 -4.20 -4.06
N GLU A 159 -11.25 -5.51 -4.06
CA GLU A 159 -10.67 -6.43 -3.08
C GLU A 159 -9.15 -6.52 -3.16
N LEU A 160 -8.60 -6.67 -4.37
CA LEU A 160 -7.17 -6.74 -4.62
C LEU A 160 -6.47 -5.41 -4.25
N ARG A 161 -7.06 -4.26 -4.60
CA ARG A 161 -6.57 -2.94 -4.17
C ARG A 161 -6.50 -2.83 -2.65
N THR A 162 -7.50 -3.35 -1.95
CA THR A 162 -7.53 -3.36 -0.48
C THR A 162 -6.42 -4.25 0.10
N LEU A 163 -6.18 -5.44 -0.47
CA LEU A 163 -5.08 -6.31 -0.07
C LEU A 163 -3.72 -5.63 -0.30
N PHE A 164 -3.51 -5.09 -1.50
CA PHE A 164 -2.30 -4.33 -1.84
C PHE A 164 -2.08 -3.14 -0.90
N GLY A 165 -3.13 -2.40 -0.56
CA GLY A 165 -3.08 -1.30 0.41
C GLY A 165 -2.64 -1.76 1.80
N ASN A 166 -3.19 -2.87 2.29
CA ASN A 166 -2.79 -3.44 3.58
C ASN A 166 -1.33 -3.90 3.58
N ILE A 167 -0.86 -4.50 2.49
CA ILE A 167 0.54 -4.93 2.34
C ILE A 167 1.48 -3.72 2.30
N THR A 168 1.11 -2.67 1.55
CA THR A 168 1.89 -1.43 1.44
C THR A 168 2.04 -0.74 2.79
N GLN A 169 1.01 -0.77 3.63
CA GLN A 169 1.07 -0.23 4.99
C GLN A 169 1.95 -1.05 5.94
N LEU A 170 2.22 -2.32 5.64
CA LEU A 170 3.11 -3.17 6.42
C LEU A 170 4.57 -3.01 6.01
N ASP A 171 4.86 -2.97 4.70
CA ASP A 171 6.22 -2.83 4.17
C ASP A 171 6.23 -1.96 2.91
N GLN A 172 6.14 -0.65 3.12
CA GLN A 172 6.14 0.35 2.05
C GLN A 172 7.42 0.27 1.20
N ARG A 173 8.57 0.02 1.83
CA ARG A 173 9.87 0.00 1.15
C ARG A 173 9.94 -1.16 0.17
N PHE A 174 9.62 -2.37 0.62
CA PHE A 174 9.62 -3.54 -0.24
C PHE A 174 8.63 -3.42 -1.41
N VAL A 175 7.43 -2.89 -1.15
CA VAL A 175 6.44 -2.66 -2.20
C VAL A 175 6.97 -1.68 -3.25
N LEU A 176 7.55 -0.56 -2.82
CA LEU A 176 8.07 0.44 -3.75
C LEU A 176 9.27 -0.10 -4.56
N ASP A 177 10.17 -0.85 -3.92
CA ASP A 177 11.29 -1.50 -4.61
C ASP A 177 10.79 -2.52 -5.65
N THR A 178 9.72 -3.26 -5.34
CA THR A 178 9.06 -4.16 -6.29
C THR A 178 8.47 -3.38 -7.48
N ILE A 179 7.75 -2.29 -7.22
CA ILE A 179 7.22 -1.42 -8.27
C ILE A 179 8.35 -0.85 -9.14
N HIS A 180 9.45 -0.42 -8.53
CA HIS A 180 10.60 0.10 -9.26
C HIS A 180 11.20 -0.94 -10.22
N GLN A 181 11.33 -2.20 -9.79
CA GLN A 181 11.76 -3.29 -10.65
C GLN A 181 10.77 -3.53 -11.80
N MET A 182 9.48 -3.50 -11.52
CA MET A 182 8.44 -3.64 -12.54
C MET A 182 8.48 -2.49 -13.56
N VAL A 183 8.68 -1.24 -13.12
CA VAL A 183 8.82 -0.07 -14.01
C VAL A 183 10.05 -0.23 -14.91
N ARG A 184 11.20 -0.68 -14.37
CA ARG A 184 12.40 -0.97 -15.18
C ARG A 184 12.14 -2.07 -16.21
N HIS A 185 11.42 -3.12 -15.81
CA HIS A 185 11.06 -4.20 -16.72
C HIS A 185 10.12 -3.71 -17.83
N SER A 186 9.06 -2.96 -17.49
CA SER A 186 8.15 -2.33 -18.45
C SER A 186 8.88 -1.39 -19.42
N HIS A 187 9.83 -0.58 -18.92
CA HIS A 187 10.68 0.25 -19.76
C HIS A 187 11.50 -0.58 -20.76
N HIS A 188 12.06 -1.71 -20.31
CA HIS A 188 12.78 -2.63 -21.18
C HIS A 188 11.85 -3.26 -22.23
N LEU A 189 10.64 -3.69 -21.87
CA LEU A 189 9.65 -4.22 -22.83
C LEU A 189 9.30 -3.19 -23.89
N LEU A 190 9.10 -1.92 -23.50
CA LEU A 190 8.77 -0.84 -24.44
C LEU A 190 9.93 -0.49 -25.40
N ASN A 191 11.19 -0.68 -24.98
CA ASN A 191 12.36 -0.36 -25.80
C ASN A 191 12.89 -1.53 -26.63
N SER A 192 12.69 -2.76 -26.16
CA SER A 192 13.16 -3.97 -26.85
C SER A 192 12.28 -4.31 -28.05
N ASN A 193 11.03 -3.87 -28.02
CA ASN A 193 10.07 -4.11 -29.07
C ASN A 193 10.19 -3.01 -30.13
N GLY A 194 11.10 -3.17 -31.09
CA GLY A 194 11.10 -2.44 -32.37
C GLY A 194 9.89 -2.79 -33.27
N MET A 195 8.79 -3.25 -32.68
CA MET A 195 7.61 -3.74 -33.39
C MET A 195 6.61 -2.60 -33.63
N GLU A 196 5.94 -2.69 -34.78
CA GLU A 196 4.77 -1.87 -35.08
C GLU A 196 3.74 -1.93 -33.94
N LYS A 197 3.06 -0.81 -33.69
CA LYS A 197 1.99 -0.66 -32.68
C LYS A 197 0.89 -1.75 -32.74
N SER A 198 0.77 -2.45 -33.87
CA SER A 198 -0.24 -3.48 -34.15
C SER A 198 0.04 -4.86 -33.55
N SER A 199 1.24 -5.13 -33.03
CA SER A 199 1.61 -6.46 -32.50
C SER A 199 2.34 -6.37 -31.16
N PHE A 200 1.77 -5.65 -30.20
CA PHE A 200 2.27 -5.67 -28.82
C PHE A 200 1.64 -6.86 -28.07
N PRO A 201 2.42 -7.82 -27.55
CA PRO A 201 1.87 -8.99 -26.86
C PRO A 201 0.98 -8.61 -25.68
N LEU A 202 -0.18 -9.27 -25.54
CA LEU A 202 -1.14 -8.99 -24.46
C LEU A 202 -0.49 -9.06 -23.08
N GLU A 203 0.40 -10.03 -22.85
CA GLU A 203 1.15 -10.20 -21.60
C GLU A 203 1.99 -8.95 -21.26
N HIS A 204 2.58 -8.30 -22.26
CA HIS A 204 3.35 -7.08 -22.04
C HIS A 204 2.43 -5.90 -21.72
N VAL A 205 1.26 -5.82 -22.37
CA VAL A 205 0.25 -4.79 -22.07
C VAL A 205 -0.23 -4.95 -20.62
N GLN A 206 -0.59 -6.17 -20.20
CA GLN A 206 -1.02 -6.48 -18.83
C GLN A 206 0.09 -6.19 -17.80
N GLN A 207 1.34 -6.51 -18.12
CA GLN A 207 2.49 -6.19 -17.27
C GLN A 207 2.64 -4.67 -17.09
N ILE A 208 2.48 -3.88 -18.14
CA ILE A 208 2.57 -2.42 -18.06
C ILE A 208 1.38 -1.84 -17.30
N ASP A 209 0.16 -2.32 -17.58
CA ASP A 209 -1.08 -1.91 -16.91
C ASP A 209 -0.96 -2.04 -15.39
N VAL A 210 -0.62 -3.25 -14.91
CA VAL A 210 -0.49 -3.49 -13.48
C VAL A 210 0.62 -2.63 -12.87
N THR A 211 1.71 -2.39 -13.60
CA THR A 211 2.84 -1.60 -13.10
C THR A 211 2.45 -0.14 -12.86
N LEU A 212 1.76 0.46 -13.84
CA LEU A 212 1.24 1.82 -13.73
C LEU A 212 0.18 1.90 -12.62
N ASN A 213 -0.72 0.92 -12.55
CA ASN A 213 -1.77 0.86 -11.54
C ASN A 213 -1.20 0.79 -10.13
N LEU A 214 -0.22 -0.09 -9.87
CA LEU A 214 0.41 -0.23 -8.56
C LEU A 214 1.14 1.05 -8.15
N PHE A 215 1.83 1.70 -9.08
CA PHE A 215 2.51 2.97 -8.78
C PHE A 215 1.53 4.11 -8.50
N TYR A 216 0.41 4.17 -9.21
CA TYR A 216 -0.67 5.11 -8.91
C TYR A 216 -1.25 4.86 -7.51
N LEU A 217 -1.61 3.61 -7.20
CA LEU A 217 -2.15 3.21 -5.91
C LEU A 217 -1.17 3.48 -4.76
N PHE A 218 0.12 3.25 -4.97
CA PHE A 218 1.15 3.51 -3.96
C PHE A 218 1.07 4.94 -3.41
N GLY A 219 0.94 5.95 -4.29
CA GLY A 219 0.82 7.34 -3.89
C GLY A 219 -0.53 7.70 -3.27
N GLU A 220 -1.57 6.90 -3.50
CA GLU A 220 -2.86 7.03 -2.83
C GLU A 220 -2.82 6.52 -1.38
N ILE A 221 -2.14 5.39 -1.19
CA ILE A 221 -1.99 4.73 0.11
C ILE A 221 -0.99 5.49 0.98
N CYS A 222 0.16 5.85 0.42
CA CYS A 222 1.26 6.49 1.15
C CYS A 222 1.06 8.00 1.15
N LYS A 223 0.23 8.53 2.04
CA LYS A 223 -0.01 9.97 2.13
C LYS A 223 1.21 10.71 2.68
N THR A 224 1.50 11.86 2.10
CA THR A 224 2.57 12.77 2.52
C THR A 224 2.04 14.19 2.55
N SER A 225 2.71 15.09 3.27
CA SER A 225 2.32 16.49 3.34
C SER A 225 2.32 17.10 1.94
N LYS A 226 1.20 17.71 1.55
CA LYS A 226 0.99 18.33 0.22
C LYS A 226 1.21 17.38 -0.97
N ASN A 227 1.09 16.06 -0.78
CA ASN A 227 1.39 15.04 -1.79
C ASN A 227 2.81 15.16 -2.38
N ASP A 228 3.76 15.66 -1.58
CA ASP A 228 5.17 15.71 -1.96
C ASP A 228 5.93 14.45 -1.51
N HIS A 229 5.96 13.44 -2.38
CA HIS A 229 6.75 12.21 -2.21
C HIS A 229 8.21 12.35 -2.62
N PHE A 230 8.59 13.54 -3.10
CA PHE A 230 9.92 13.81 -3.65
C PHE A 230 10.76 14.69 -2.75
N CYS A 231 10.17 15.27 -1.70
CA CYS A 231 10.87 15.93 -0.61
C CYS A 231 11.87 14.97 0.05
N GLN A 232 13.05 15.48 0.41
CA GLN A 232 14.10 14.72 1.10
C GLN A 232 13.66 14.11 2.44
N SER A 233 12.60 14.64 3.06
CA SER A 233 12.04 14.07 4.29
C SER A 233 11.26 12.78 4.06
N PHE A 234 10.89 12.47 2.82
CA PHE A 234 10.20 11.22 2.50
C PHE A 234 11.23 10.06 2.49
N PRO A 235 11.06 9.00 3.30
CA PRO A 235 12.11 7.98 3.45
C PRO A 235 12.53 7.28 2.16
N GLN A 236 11.65 7.19 1.17
CA GLN A 236 11.92 6.55 -0.12
C GLN A 236 11.99 7.55 -1.29
N HIS A 237 12.38 8.80 -1.02
CA HIS A 237 12.40 9.85 -2.04
C HIS A 237 13.27 9.48 -3.25
N GLU A 238 14.44 8.86 -3.04
CA GLU A 238 15.35 8.48 -4.12
C GLU A 238 14.70 7.47 -5.08
N THR A 239 14.02 6.45 -4.53
CA THR A 239 13.30 5.46 -5.32
C THR A 239 12.14 6.10 -6.09
N MET A 240 11.39 7.01 -5.47
CA MET A 240 10.33 7.77 -6.14
C MET A 240 10.86 8.60 -7.32
N VAL A 241 11.96 9.34 -7.11
CA VAL A 241 12.63 10.12 -8.17
C VAL A 241 13.10 9.22 -9.30
N SER A 242 13.71 8.08 -8.98
CA SER A 242 14.18 7.11 -9.97
C SER A 242 13.02 6.54 -10.81
N ILE A 243 11.90 6.15 -10.18
CA ILE A 243 10.71 5.66 -10.89
C ILE A 243 10.18 6.74 -11.83
N MET A 244 9.97 7.97 -11.33
CA MET A 244 9.45 9.06 -12.16
C MET A 244 10.39 9.41 -13.32
N SER A 245 11.71 9.39 -13.10
CA SER A 245 12.68 9.60 -14.17
C SER A 245 12.57 8.55 -15.28
N ILE A 246 12.29 7.29 -14.94
CA ILE A 246 12.07 6.24 -15.94
C ILE A 246 10.72 6.44 -16.64
N LEU A 247 9.66 6.79 -15.91
CA LEU A 247 8.35 7.05 -16.51
C LEU A 247 8.34 8.26 -17.45
N CYS A 248 9.14 9.29 -17.17
CA CYS A 248 9.29 10.45 -18.07
C CYS A 248 10.17 10.19 -19.30
N SER A 249 10.70 8.97 -19.47
CA SER A 249 11.39 8.58 -20.70
C SER A 249 10.43 8.55 -21.90
N ASP A 250 10.99 8.67 -23.10
CA ASP A 250 10.21 8.66 -24.34
C ASP A 250 9.37 7.39 -24.54
N SER A 251 9.75 6.27 -23.93
CA SER A 251 9.12 4.95 -24.12
C SER A 251 7.71 4.89 -23.56
N PHE A 252 7.49 5.43 -22.35
CA PHE A 252 6.15 5.49 -21.72
C PHE A 252 5.25 6.56 -22.34
N SER A 253 5.81 7.52 -23.07
CA SER A 253 5.02 8.51 -23.79
C SER A 253 4.33 7.96 -25.06
N ARG A 254 4.69 6.73 -25.48
CA ARG A 254 4.20 6.07 -26.70
C ARG A 254 3.56 4.71 -26.40
N LEU A 255 2.78 4.64 -25.32
CA LEU A 255 2.09 3.40 -24.92
C LEU A 255 1.16 2.88 -26.04
N PRO A 256 1.04 1.54 -26.18
CA PRO A 256 0.32 0.91 -27.29
C PRO A 256 -1.21 1.01 -27.17
N HIS A 257 -1.75 1.35 -26.00
CA HIS A 257 -3.19 1.36 -25.70
C HIS A 257 -3.65 2.68 -25.07
N GLU A 258 -4.86 3.15 -25.41
CA GLU A 258 -5.41 4.41 -24.91
C GLU A 258 -5.61 4.41 -23.39
N THR A 259 -6.14 3.32 -22.83
CA THR A 259 -6.32 3.17 -21.37
C THR A 259 -5.00 3.30 -20.61
N LEU A 260 -3.92 2.71 -21.13
CA LEU A 260 -2.58 2.84 -20.53
C LEU A 260 -2.06 4.27 -20.62
N GLN A 261 -2.35 4.95 -21.74
CA GLN A 261 -1.94 6.33 -21.94
C GLN A 261 -2.70 7.29 -21.00
N LEU A 262 -3.99 7.07 -20.77
CA LEU A 262 -4.76 7.80 -19.77
C LEU A 262 -4.19 7.60 -18.36
N GLN A 263 -3.97 6.34 -17.97
CA GLN A 263 -3.39 6.01 -16.67
C GLN A 263 -2.00 6.63 -16.46
N TYR A 264 -1.17 6.64 -17.50
CA TYR A 264 0.12 7.34 -17.49
C TYR A 264 -0.05 8.83 -17.17
N PHE A 265 -0.99 9.53 -17.82
CA PHE A 265 -1.22 10.95 -17.54
C PHE A 265 -1.81 11.18 -16.14
N GLU A 266 -2.67 10.30 -15.65
CA GLU A 266 -3.16 10.36 -14.26
C GLU A 266 -2.01 10.27 -13.25
N ILE A 267 -1.00 9.43 -13.51
CA ILE A 267 0.22 9.34 -12.70
C ILE A 267 1.03 10.64 -12.78
N MET A 268 1.20 11.22 -13.98
CA MET A 268 1.93 12.48 -14.13
C MET A 268 1.28 13.62 -13.34
N VAL A 269 -0.06 13.70 -13.35
CA VAL A 269 -0.80 14.71 -12.57
C VAL A 269 -0.69 14.42 -11.06
N ARG A 270 -0.87 13.17 -10.64
CA ARG A 270 -0.77 12.78 -9.22
C ARG A 270 0.58 13.14 -8.62
N TYR A 271 1.66 12.95 -9.38
CA TYR A 271 3.02 13.19 -8.94
C TYR A 271 3.61 14.50 -9.49
N GLU A 272 2.77 15.53 -9.72
CA GLU A 272 3.20 16.82 -10.29
C GLU A 272 4.39 17.46 -9.56
N ARG A 273 4.54 17.20 -8.25
CA ARG A 273 5.62 17.72 -7.41
C ARG A 273 7.00 17.30 -7.92
N TYR A 274 7.10 16.17 -8.61
CA TYR A 274 8.32 15.74 -9.28
C TYR A 274 8.87 16.79 -10.26
N PHE A 275 7.99 17.46 -11.00
CA PHE A 275 8.40 18.46 -11.99
C PHE A 275 8.95 19.74 -11.38
N SER A 276 8.78 19.96 -10.08
CA SER A 276 9.49 21.02 -9.36
C SER A 276 10.99 20.70 -9.20
N LEU A 277 11.37 19.43 -9.22
CA LEU A 277 12.77 18.98 -9.17
C LEU A 277 13.39 18.88 -10.57
N VAL A 278 12.64 18.37 -11.55
CA VAL A 278 13.11 18.22 -12.93
C VAL A 278 12.11 18.85 -13.92
N PRO A 279 12.13 20.19 -14.08
CA PRO A 279 11.17 20.91 -14.94
C PRO A 279 11.26 20.53 -16.42
N GLU A 280 12.42 20.07 -16.88
CA GLU A 280 12.65 19.66 -18.28
C GLU A 280 11.70 18.52 -18.71
N HIS A 281 11.39 17.60 -17.80
CA HIS A 281 10.47 16.50 -18.07
C HIS A 281 9.02 16.96 -18.25
N LEU A 282 8.62 18.08 -17.65
CA LEU A 282 7.25 18.60 -17.77
C LEU A 282 6.91 18.94 -19.23
N LEU A 283 7.84 19.60 -19.93
CA LEU A 283 7.63 20.01 -21.32
C LEU A 283 7.40 18.78 -22.22
N ASN A 284 8.17 17.71 -22.02
CA ASN A 284 8.01 16.46 -22.78
C ASN A 284 6.62 15.84 -22.56
N VAL A 285 6.15 15.82 -21.31
CA VAL A 285 4.81 15.31 -20.96
C VAL A 285 3.72 16.18 -21.58
N MET A 286 3.82 17.51 -21.50
CA MET A 286 2.81 18.43 -22.04
C MET A 286 2.69 18.34 -23.57
N VAL A 287 3.82 18.29 -24.28
CA VAL A 287 3.83 18.12 -25.74
C VAL A 287 3.11 16.83 -26.12
N ARG A 288 3.38 15.74 -25.40
CA ARG A 288 2.74 14.44 -25.63
C ARG A 288 1.25 14.43 -25.29
N LEU A 289 0.84 15.12 -24.24
CA LEU A 289 -0.57 15.31 -23.89
C LEU A 289 -1.32 16.07 -24.99
N LEU A 290 -0.72 17.13 -25.54
CA LEU A 290 -1.30 17.87 -26.68
C LEU A 290 -1.45 16.97 -27.91
N TYR A 291 -0.41 16.19 -28.25
CA TYR A 291 -0.52 15.19 -29.32
C TYR A 291 -1.65 14.20 -29.04
N PHE A 292 -1.77 13.65 -27.82
CA PHE A 292 -2.84 12.70 -27.51
C PHE A 292 -4.24 13.35 -27.60
N SER A 293 -4.41 14.55 -27.06
CA SER A 293 -5.68 15.28 -27.08
C SER A 293 -6.13 15.69 -28.48
N CYS A 294 -5.21 15.95 -29.41
CA CYS A 294 -5.57 16.20 -30.81
C CYS A 294 -6.12 14.96 -31.53
N TYR A 295 -5.82 13.76 -31.04
CA TYR A 295 -6.28 12.50 -31.62
C TYR A 295 -7.53 11.93 -30.94
N LEU A 296 -7.85 12.37 -29.72
CA LEU A 296 -9.07 12.00 -29.00
C LEU A 296 -9.96 13.22 -28.71
N PRO A 297 -11.05 13.45 -29.47
CA PRO A 297 -11.95 14.60 -29.25
C PRO A 297 -12.66 14.58 -27.87
N ARG A 298 -12.63 13.46 -27.14
CA ARG A 298 -13.25 13.30 -25.81
C ARG A 298 -12.45 13.89 -24.64
N LEU A 299 -11.16 14.20 -24.80
CA LEU A 299 -10.33 14.78 -23.72
C LEU A 299 -10.64 16.26 -23.43
N THR A 300 -11.33 16.94 -24.35
CA THR A 300 -11.79 18.32 -24.18
C THR A 300 -12.68 18.51 -22.94
N LEU A 301 -13.32 17.45 -22.43
CA LEU A 301 -14.15 17.52 -21.23
C LEU A 301 -13.37 17.42 -19.93
N LEU A 302 -12.23 16.71 -19.90
CA LEU A 302 -11.43 16.56 -18.68
C LEU A 302 -10.71 17.88 -18.33
N PHE A 303 -10.33 18.66 -19.34
CA PHE A 303 -9.72 19.99 -19.17
C PHE A 303 -10.72 21.08 -18.76
N ASN A 304 -12.02 20.85 -18.89
CA ASN A 304 -13.06 21.78 -18.41
C ASN A 304 -13.47 21.50 -16.95
N ALA A 305 -12.94 20.43 -16.33
CA ALA A 305 -13.30 20.01 -14.98
C ALA A 305 -12.17 20.22 -13.93
N VAL A 306 -10.99 20.66 -14.37
CA VAL A 306 -9.86 21.11 -13.52
C VAL A 306 -9.73 22.62 -13.66
#